data_AF-G9PH83-F1
#
_entry.id   AF-G9PH83-F1
#
_cell.length_a   1.000
_cell.length_b   1.000
_cell.length_c   1.000
_cell.angle_alpha   90.00
_cell.angle_beta   90.00
_cell.angle_gamma   90.00
#
_symmetry.space_group_name_H-M   'P 1'
#
loop_
_entity.id
_entity.type
_entity.pdbx_description
1 polymer ?
#
loop_
_entity_poly.entity_id
_entity_poly.type
_entity_poly.pdbx_seq_one_letter_code
_entity_poly.pdbx_strand_id
1 'polypeptide(L)'
;MLGLSTFISAREDYLGVFETHGVALTGLNTSGNPTSPLPNEGLKHAEDLFKTIDLASKRLAGLIGHVHAKDTKIFPGAAYRGVLDTDFVPVPAEAENKTPVAVGYWCRSWPQDPAWRFVAFGLGHDTEYWAEFLRVISAADPDMNINIEHEDAAYGNVEGLEISAKNLLAAAQTAGLLVAAGTLVARATSAWVGLGIWAVYFK
;
A
#
# COMPACT_ATOMS: atom_id res chain seq x y z
N MET A 1 9.26 -33.91 7.71
CA MET A 1 7.84 -33.63 7.97
C MET A 1 7.65 -32.97 9.34
N LEU A 2 8.46 -31.94 9.68
CA LEU A 2 8.55 -31.36 11.04
C LEU A 2 8.17 -29.87 11.11
N GLY A 3 7.72 -29.26 10.00
CA GLY A 3 7.41 -27.82 9.96
C GLY A 3 5.94 -27.47 10.17
N LEU A 4 4.99 -28.26 9.63
CA LEU A 4 3.58 -27.86 9.62
C LEU A 4 2.91 -27.81 11.00
N SER A 5 3.23 -28.73 11.92
CA SER A 5 2.52 -28.80 13.21
C SER A 5 2.88 -27.66 14.17
N THR A 6 4.12 -27.16 14.12
CA THR A 6 4.56 -26.01 14.93
C THR A 6 3.92 -24.70 14.46
N PHE A 7 3.72 -24.54 13.15
CA PHE A 7 3.08 -23.34 12.59
C PHE A 7 1.59 -23.23 12.94
N ILE A 8 0.87 -24.36 12.96
CA ILE A 8 -0.56 -24.39 13.34
C ILE A 8 -0.71 -24.09 14.84
N SER A 9 0.12 -24.71 15.71
CA SER A 9 0.05 -24.45 17.15
C SER A 9 0.30 -22.98 17.51
N ALA A 10 1.30 -22.34 16.89
CA ALA A 10 1.60 -20.93 17.18
C ALA A 10 0.49 -19.96 16.75
N ARG A 11 -0.29 -20.33 15.73
CA ARG A 11 -1.48 -19.57 15.31
C ARG A 11 -2.59 -19.72 16.34
N GLU A 12 -2.92 -20.95 16.72
CA GLU A 12 -3.99 -21.24 17.68
C GLU A 12 -3.67 -20.65 19.05
N ASP A 13 -2.41 -20.72 19.49
CA ASP A 13 -1.94 -20.09 20.72
C ASP A 13 -2.14 -18.57 20.68
N TYR A 14 -1.75 -17.91 19.58
CA TYR A 14 -1.90 -16.46 19.42
C TYR A 14 -3.37 -16.04 19.37
N LEU A 15 -4.22 -16.76 18.61
CA LEU A 15 -5.64 -16.45 18.53
C LEU A 15 -6.38 -16.74 19.85
N GLY A 16 -5.97 -17.80 20.56
CA GLY A 16 -6.51 -18.16 21.87
C GLY A 16 -6.31 -17.09 22.94
N VAL A 17 -5.27 -16.24 22.83
CA VAL A 17 -5.12 -15.06 23.70
C VAL A 17 -6.33 -14.13 23.61
N PHE A 18 -6.86 -13.88 22.41
CA PHE A 18 -8.04 -13.03 22.25
C PHE A 18 -9.30 -13.72 22.78
N GLU A 19 -9.44 -15.02 22.49
CA GLU A 19 -10.60 -15.82 22.92
C GLU A 19 -10.72 -15.89 24.45
N THR A 20 -9.60 -16.03 25.18
CA THR A 20 -9.60 -16.01 26.66
C THR A 20 -10.12 -14.70 27.25
N HIS A 21 -10.11 -13.61 26.47
CA HIS A 21 -10.65 -12.31 26.85
C HIS A 21 -12.03 -12.04 26.25
N GLY A 22 -12.65 -13.02 25.58
CA GLY A 22 -13.95 -12.85 24.91
C GLY A 22 -13.90 -11.92 23.69
N VAL A 23 -12.71 -11.74 23.10
CA VAL A 23 -12.48 -10.88 21.93
C VAL A 23 -12.12 -11.76 20.72
N ALA A 24 -12.57 -11.37 19.54
CA ALA A 24 -12.19 -12.00 18.28
C ALA A 24 -11.40 -11.02 17.41
N LEU A 25 -10.31 -11.50 16.81
CA LEU A 25 -9.59 -10.76 15.77
C LEU A 25 -10.35 -10.90 14.44
N THR A 26 -10.98 -9.82 13.97
CA THR A 26 -11.84 -9.83 12.77
C THR A 26 -11.17 -9.29 11.51
N GLY A 27 -9.99 -8.68 11.65
CA GLY A 27 -9.23 -8.16 10.53
C GLY A 27 -7.86 -7.65 10.97
N LEU A 28 -6.91 -7.66 10.04
CA LEU A 28 -5.57 -7.12 10.24
C LEU A 28 -5.32 -5.99 9.26
N ASN A 29 -4.87 -4.86 9.77
CA ASN A 29 -4.29 -3.81 8.94
C ASN A 29 -2.77 -3.95 8.98
N THR A 30 -2.16 -4.13 7.82
CA THR A 30 -0.71 -4.01 7.66
C THR A 30 -0.48 -2.86 6.69
N SER A 31 0.03 -1.75 7.21
CA SER A 31 0.39 -0.58 6.43
C SER A 31 1.81 -0.15 6.78
N GLY A 32 2.57 0.24 5.78
CA GLY A 32 3.97 0.59 5.96
C GLY A 32 4.66 0.74 4.63
N ASN A 33 4.74 1.96 4.13
CA ASN A 33 5.61 2.26 3.00
C ASN A 33 7.07 2.16 3.49
N PRO A 34 7.96 1.49 2.74
CA PRO A 34 9.37 1.37 3.11
C PRO A 34 10.06 2.72 2.91
N THR A 35 9.86 3.65 3.84
CA THR A 35 10.33 5.03 3.69
C THR A 35 11.71 5.30 4.27
N SER A 36 12.35 4.31 4.90
CA SER A 36 13.65 4.55 5.53
C SER A 36 14.69 4.93 4.47
N PRO A 37 15.39 6.07 4.62
CA PRO A 37 16.43 6.51 3.71
C PRO A 37 17.73 5.72 3.85
N LEU A 38 17.85 4.89 4.88
CA LEU A 38 19.06 4.12 5.13
C LEU A 38 19.13 2.91 4.18
N PRO A 39 20.26 2.68 3.47
CA PRO A 39 20.35 1.73 2.36
C PRO A 39 19.87 0.30 2.68
N ASN A 40 19.95 -0.12 3.95
CA ASN A 40 19.58 -1.47 4.39
C ASN A 40 18.28 -1.51 5.20
N GLU A 41 17.77 -0.38 5.65
CA GLU A 41 16.56 -0.34 6.48
C GLU A 41 15.29 -0.28 5.64
N GLY A 42 15.30 0.44 4.51
CA GLY A 42 14.18 0.42 3.57
C GLY A 42 13.92 -1.00 3.05
N LEU A 43 15.00 -1.72 2.72
CA LEU A 43 14.94 -3.14 2.33
C LEU A 43 14.42 -4.02 3.47
N LYS A 44 14.86 -3.79 4.70
CA LYS A 44 14.36 -4.53 5.87
C LYS A 44 12.87 -4.25 6.11
N HIS A 45 12.40 -3.01 6.00
CA HIS A 45 10.98 -2.68 6.14
C HIS A 45 10.13 -3.30 5.03
N ALA A 46 10.63 -3.32 3.79
CA ALA A 46 9.99 -4.02 2.69
C ALA A 46 9.94 -5.53 2.95
N GLU A 47 11.05 -6.13 3.41
CA GLU A 47 11.12 -7.54 3.78
C GLU A 47 10.17 -7.86 4.95
N ASP A 48 10.10 -7.01 5.97
CA ASP A 48 9.18 -7.13 7.10
C ASP A 48 7.73 -6.99 6.63
N LEU A 49 7.43 -6.11 5.68
CA LEU A 49 6.11 -6.01 5.05
C LEU A 49 5.77 -7.30 4.31
N PHE A 50 6.64 -7.80 3.42
CA PHE A 50 6.41 -9.03 2.68
C PHE A 50 6.29 -10.25 3.60
N LYS A 51 7.14 -10.35 4.63
CA LYS A 51 7.04 -11.41 5.65
C LYS A 51 5.77 -11.28 6.45
N THR A 52 5.33 -10.07 6.79
CA THR A 52 4.08 -9.87 7.53
C THR A 52 2.89 -10.26 6.68
N ILE A 53 2.88 -9.91 5.40
CA ILE A 53 1.85 -10.36 4.45
C ILE A 53 1.92 -11.87 4.34
N ASP A 54 3.07 -12.48 4.05
CA ASP A 54 3.23 -13.95 3.94
C ASP A 54 2.83 -14.69 5.23
N LEU A 55 3.19 -14.16 6.40
CA LEU A 55 2.76 -14.68 7.69
C LEU A 55 1.26 -14.49 7.91
N ALA A 56 0.68 -13.36 7.51
CA ALA A 56 -0.76 -13.15 7.54
C ALA A 56 -1.46 -14.11 6.58
N SER A 57 -0.92 -14.34 5.39
CA SER A 57 -1.40 -15.32 4.41
C SER A 57 -1.35 -16.75 4.94
N LYS A 58 -0.27 -17.13 5.64
CA LYS A 58 -0.07 -18.51 6.13
C LYS A 58 -0.72 -18.79 7.47
N ARG A 59 -0.76 -17.80 8.37
CA ARG A 59 -1.25 -17.94 9.75
C ARG A 59 -2.63 -17.32 9.95
N LEU A 60 -3.05 -16.40 9.10
CA LEU A 60 -4.25 -15.58 9.31
C LEU A 60 -5.08 -15.51 8.02
N ALA A 61 -4.92 -16.51 7.13
CA ALA A 61 -5.72 -16.68 5.92
C ALA A 61 -7.21 -16.45 6.23
N GLY A 62 -7.84 -15.57 5.46
CA GLY A 62 -9.23 -15.11 5.68
C GLY A 62 -9.39 -13.82 6.50
N LEU A 63 -8.32 -13.24 7.05
CA LEU A 63 -8.35 -11.96 7.76
C LEU A 63 -7.78 -10.77 6.96
N ILE A 64 -7.25 -11.02 5.76
CA ILE A 64 -6.94 -9.97 4.79
C ILE A 64 -8.25 -9.65 4.07
N GLY A 65 -8.90 -8.56 4.45
CA GLY A 65 -10.20 -8.17 3.86
C GLY A 65 -10.06 -7.27 2.62
N HIS A 66 -9.03 -6.43 2.58
CA HIS A 66 -8.78 -5.46 1.51
C HIS A 66 -7.29 -5.20 1.35
N VAL A 67 -6.85 -4.96 0.11
CA VAL A 67 -5.45 -4.63 -0.22
C VAL A 67 -5.41 -3.33 -1.00
N HIS A 68 -4.69 -2.34 -0.48
CA HIS A 68 -4.49 -1.04 -1.12
C HIS A 68 -3.03 -0.89 -1.53
N ALA A 69 -2.81 -0.86 -2.84
CA ALA A 69 -1.54 -0.59 -3.48
C ALA A 69 -1.32 0.92 -3.56
N LYS A 70 -0.44 1.42 -2.69
CA LYS A 70 -0.03 2.82 -2.60
C LYS A 70 1.49 2.89 -2.72
N ASP A 71 2.00 3.76 -3.58
CA ASP A 71 3.44 3.84 -3.85
C ASP A 71 4.05 5.12 -3.24
N THR A 72 5.33 5.04 -2.91
CA THR A 72 6.12 6.14 -2.36
C THR A 72 7.48 6.19 -2.99
N LYS A 73 8.01 7.40 -3.10
CA LYS A 73 9.37 7.62 -3.57
C LYS A 73 10.18 8.34 -2.51
N ILE A 74 11.36 7.80 -2.22
CA ILE A 74 12.36 8.44 -1.36
C ILE A 74 13.32 9.24 -2.22
N PHE A 75 13.60 10.46 -1.78
CA PHE A 75 14.54 11.37 -2.42
C PHE A 75 15.81 11.52 -1.55
N PRO A 76 16.91 12.03 -2.12
CA PRO A 76 18.14 12.26 -1.37
C PRO A 76 17.95 13.08 -0.08
N GLY A 77 16.93 13.95 -0.07
CA GLY A 77 16.48 14.75 1.06
C GLY A 77 16.30 13.99 2.38
N ALA A 78 15.83 12.75 2.30
CA ALA A 78 15.52 11.96 3.48
C ALA A 78 16.77 11.57 4.29
N ALA A 79 17.95 11.51 3.68
CA ALA A 79 19.18 11.16 4.40
C ALA A 79 19.56 12.17 5.50
N TYR A 80 19.10 13.42 5.40
CA TYR A 80 19.41 14.48 6.37
C TYR A 80 18.17 15.09 7.04
N ARG A 81 16.99 15.04 6.41
CA ARG A 81 15.71 15.50 7.00
C ARG A 81 14.91 14.38 7.67
N GLY A 82 15.21 13.12 7.34
CA GLY A 82 14.38 11.98 7.72
C GLY A 82 13.01 12.00 7.03
N VAL A 83 12.19 10.99 7.33
CA VAL A 83 10.85 10.82 6.74
C VAL A 83 9.78 11.69 7.40
N LEU A 84 10.09 12.33 8.53
CA LEU A 84 9.16 13.29 9.13
C LEU A 84 9.10 14.60 8.34
N ASP A 85 10.18 14.92 7.61
CA ASP A 85 10.36 16.09 6.74
C ASP A 85 9.66 17.36 7.26
N THR A 86 10.41 18.25 7.91
CA THR A 86 9.82 19.44 8.54
C THR A 86 9.48 20.57 7.55
N ASP A 87 9.79 20.42 6.27
CA ASP A 87 9.80 21.52 5.29
C ASP A 87 8.43 21.81 4.66
N PHE A 88 7.37 21.10 5.06
CA PHE A 88 6.01 21.39 4.60
C PHE A 88 5.60 22.83 4.90
N VAL A 89 5.02 23.49 3.90
CA VAL A 89 4.62 24.91 3.98
C VAL A 89 3.10 25.05 4.09
N PRO A 90 2.59 26.17 4.62
CA PRO A 90 1.16 26.44 4.55
C PRO A 90 0.65 26.35 3.11
N VAL A 91 -0.51 25.72 2.91
CA VAL A 91 -1.15 25.72 1.60
C VAL A 91 -1.60 27.13 1.23
N PRO A 92 -1.37 27.61 -0.01
CA PRO A 92 -1.83 28.94 -0.43
C PRO A 92 -3.33 29.12 -0.21
N ALA A 93 -3.76 30.33 0.15
CA ALA A 93 -5.16 30.59 0.51
C ALA A 93 -6.09 30.36 -0.69
N GLU A 94 -5.61 30.69 -1.88
CA GLU A 94 -6.22 30.60 -3.19
C GLU A 94 -6.00 29.25 -3.90
N ALA A 95 -5.26 28.31 -3.29
CA ALA A 95 -5.01 27.01 -3.90
C ALA A 95 -6.33 26.28 -4.20
N GLU A 96 -6.51 25.89 -5.45
CA GLU A 96 -7.60 25.02 -5.87
C GLU A 96 -7.44 23.65 -5.21
N ASN A 97 -8.56 23.04 -4.81
CA ASN A 97 -8.61 21.68 -4.23
C ASN A 97 -7.78 21.46 -2.95
N LYS A 98 -7.52 22.50 -2.15
CA LYS A 98 -6.88 22.31 -0.83
C LYS A 98 -7.73 21.43 0.10
N THR A 99 -7.10 20.40 0.68
CA THR A 99 -7.80 19.41 1.52
C THR A 99 -8.07 19.96 2.92
N PRO A 100 -9.33 20.06 3.37
CA PRO A 100 -9.66 20.48 4.74
C PRO A 100 -9.37 19.35 5.74
N VAL A 101 -8.80 19.69 6.89
CA VAL A 101 -8.56 18.74 8.00
C VAL A 101 -9.44 19.04 9.23
N ALA A 102 -9.91 20.28 9.34
CA ALA A 102 -10.89 20.71 10.33
C ALA A 102 -11.52 22.04 9.88
N VAL A 103 -12.52 22.54 10.61
CA VAL A 103 -13.14 23.84 10.33
C VAL A 103 -12.07 24.94 10.42
N GLY A 104 -11.75 25.56 9.28
CA GLY A 104 -10.72 26.60 9.19
C GLY A 104 -9.28 26.08 9.14
N TYR A 105 -9.05 24.78 8.91
CA TYR A 105 -7.73 24.18 8.82
C TYR A 105 -7.60 23.31 7.57
N TRP A 106 -6.42 23.34 6.95
CA TRP A 106 -6.12 22.63 5.71
C TRP A 106 -4.79 21.86 5.81
N CYS A 107 -4.67 20.78 5.02
CA CYS A 107 -3.40 20.08 4.83
C CYS A 107 -2.32 21.05 4.34
N ARG A 108 -1.10 20.89 4.86
CA ARG A 108 0.05 21.65 4.37
C ARG A 108 0.47 21.19 2.97
N SER A 109 1.06 22.11 2.20
CA SER A 109 1.63 21.80 0.89
C SER A 109 2.96 21.08 1.03
N TRP A 110 3.19 20.11 0.14
CA TRP A 110 4.48 19.47 -0.04
C TRP A 110 5.57 20.53 -0.31
N PRO A 111 6.77 20.38 0.27
CA PRO A 111 7.92 21.20 -0.12
C PRO A 111 8.29 20.95 -1.59
N GLN A 112 9.00 21.91 -2.20
CA GLN A 112 9.47 21.78 -3.58
C GLN A 112 10.52 20.66 -3.73
N ASP A 113 11.33 20.44 -2.70
CA ASP A 113 12.30 19.35 -2.61
C ASP A 113 11.91 18.45 -1.42
N PRO A 114 10.93 17.56 -1.56
CA PRO A 114 10.52 16.69 -0.45
C PRO A 114 11.54 15.59 -0.20
N ALA A 115 11.72 15.20 1.06
CA ALA A 115 12.51 14.04 1.45
C ALA A 115 11.92 12.72 0.93
N TRP A 116 10.59 12.66 0.84
CA TRP A 116 9.82 11.58 0.24
C TRP A 116 8.46 12.11 -0.21
N ARG A 117 7.74 11.40 -1.08
CA ARG A 117 6.32 11.69 -1.34
C ARG A 117 5.55 10.46 -1.77
N PHE A 118 4.23 10.51 -1.66
CA PHE A 118 3.36 9.56 -2.36
C PHE A 118 3.43 9.83 -3.87
N VAL A 119 3.48 8.75 -4.65
CA VAL A 119 3.55 8.82 -6.10
C VAL A 119 2.57 7.85 -6.74
N ALA A 120 2.24 8.07 -8.01
CA ALA A 120 1.45 7.12 -8.78
C ALA A 120 2.12 5.73 -8.75
N PHE A 121 1.30 4.68 -8.76
CA PHE A 121 1.77 3.30 -8.62
C PHE A 121 2.83 2.97 -9.67
N GLY A 122 3.98 2.43 -9.25
CA GLY A 122 5.09 2.06 -10.13
C GLY A 122 6.05 3.20 -10.46
N LEU A 123 5.89 4.39 -9.86
CA LEU A 123 6.86 5.49 -9.98
C LEU A 123 7.85 5.57 -8.81
N GLY A 124 7.52 4.92 -7.70
CA GLY A 124 8.36 4.81 -6.51
C GLY A 124 9.21 3.55 -6.55
N HIS A 125 8.56 2.41 -6.79
CA HIS A 125 9.19 1.10 -6.91
C HIS A 125 9.00 0.50 -8.31
N ASP A 126 9.91 -0.38 -8.71
CA ASP A 126 9.91 -0.97 -10.05
C ASP A 126 8.85 -2.09 -10.23
N THR A 127 8.75 -2.59 -11.45
CA THR A 127 7.76 -3.60 -11.83
C THR A 127 8.01 -4.92 -11.11
N GLU A 128 9.26 -5.30 -10.89
CA GLU A 128 9.67 -6.53 -10.22
C GLU A 128 9.26 -6.52 -8.74
N TYR A 129 9.48 -5.41 -8.03
CA TYR A 129 9.03 -5.21 -6.65
C TYR A 129 7.52 -5.43 -6.54
N TRP A 130 6.75 -4.78 -7.42
CA TRP A 130 5.30 -4.91 -7.42
C TRP A 130 4.83 -6.30 -7.88
N ALA A 131 5.56 -6.97 -8.79
CA ALA A 131 5.26 -8.34 -9.17
C ALA A 131 5.46 -9.31 -8.00
N GLU A 132 6.49 -9.13 -7.18
CA GLU A 132 6.68 -9.91 -5.95
C GLU A 132 5.53 -9.69 -4.97
N PHE A 133 5.13 -8.44 -4.74
CA PHE A 133 3.94 -8.12 -3.94
C PHE A 133 2.69 -8.87 -4.41
N LEU A 134 2.39 -8.82 -5.71
CA LEU A 134 1.22 -9.49 -6.26
C LEU A 134 1.28 -11.01 -6.10
N ARG A 135 2.46 -11.64 -6.23
CA ARG A 135 2.61 -13.08 -5.99
C ARG A 135 2.31 -13.44 -4.53
N VAL A 136 2.79 -12.64 -3.57
CA VAL A 136 2.52 -12.88 -2.14
C VAL A 136 1.03 -12.74 -1.82
N ILE A 137 0.36 -11.73 -2.37
CA ILE A 137 -1.09 -11.55 -2.18
C ILE A 137 -1.88 -12.68 -2.83
N SER A 138 -1.56 -13.05 -4.07
CA SER A 138 -2.24 -14.15 -4.78
C SER A 138 -2.06 -15.50 -4.08
N ALA A 139 -0.91 -15.75 -3.44
CA ALA A 139 -0.69 -16.93 -2.62
C ALA A 139 -1.52 -16.92 -1.32
N ALA A 140 -1.93 -15.73 -0.83
CA ALA A 140 -2.80 -15.56 0.32
C ALA A 140 -4.26 -15.86 -0.02
N ASP A 141 -4.72 -15.24 -1.10
CA ASP A 141 -6.08 -15.32 -1.61
C ASP A 141 -6.02 -15.02 -3.13
N PRO A 142 -6.20 -16.03 -4.00
CA PRO A 142 -6.15 -15.84 -5.44
C PRO A 142 -7.32 -15.01 -5.98
N ASP A 143 -8.39 -14.82 -5.20
CA ASP A 143 -9.55 -13.99 -5.54
C ASP A 143 -9.46 -12.56 -4.96
N MET A 144 -8.36 -12.21 -4.27
CA MET A 144 -8.17 -10.89 -3.64
C MET A 144 -8.15 -9.77 -4.68
N ASN A 145 -8.93 -8.72 -4.42
CA ASN A 145 -8.87 -7.52 -5.24
C ASN A 145 -7.66 -6.66 -4.84
N ILE A 146 -6.99 -6.08 -5.84
CA ILE A 146 -5.95 -5.07 -5.62
C ILE A 146 -6.54 -3.69 -5.88
N ASN A 147 -6.56 -2.84 -4.87
CA ASN A 147 -7.01 -1.46 -4.98
C ASN A 147 -5.83 -0.53 -5.25
N ILE A 148 -5.85 0.21 -6.35
CA ILE A 148 -4.90 1.32 -6.52
C ILE A 148 -5.36 2.46 -5.63
N GLU A 149 -4.58 2.85 -4.63
CA GLU A 149 -4.82 4.05 -3.85
C GLU A 149 -3.96 5.19 -4.40
N HIS A 150 -4.55 6.00 -5.29
CA HIS A 150 -3.81 7.08 -5.93
C HIS A 150 -3.68 8.29 -5.01
N GLU A 151 -2.44 8.68 -4.74
CA GLU A 151 -2.07 9.93 -4.09
C GLU A 151 -0.74 10.40 -4.70
N ASP A 152 -0.78 11.27 -5.70
CA ASP A 152 0.42 11.92 -6.24
C ASP A 152 0.12 13.39 -6.51
N ALA A 153 0.83 14.28 -5.85
CA ALA A 153 0.65 15.72 -6.04
C ALA A 153 1.14 16.22 -7.41
N ALA A 154 1.90 15.41 -8.16
CA ALA A 154 2.40 15.77 -9.49
C ALA A 154 1.42 15.47 -10.63
N TYR A 155 0.40 14.65 -10.41
CA TYR A 155 -0.54 14.22 -11.45
C TYR A 155 -1.98 14.51 -11.04
N GLY A 156 -2.83 14.77 -12.03
CA GLY A 156 -4.27 14.82 -11.78
C GLY A 156 -4.84 13.43 -11.51
N ASN A 157 -6.01 13.35 -10.87
CA ASN A 157 -6.61 12.07 -10.47
C ASN A 157 -6.75 11.06 -11.62
N VAL A 158 -7.22 11.50 -12.80
CA VAL A 158 -7.42 10.62 -13.96
C VAL A 158 -6.08 10.16 -14.52
N GLU A 159 -5.19 11.10 -14.80
CA GLU A 159 -3.85 10.83 -15.35
C GLU A 159 -3.05 9.90 -14.44
N GLY A 160 -3.05 10.17 -13.13
CA GLY A 160 -2.37 9.37 -12.13
C GLY A 160 -2.92 7.95 -12.01
N LEU A 161 -4.24 7.77 -12.14
CA LEU A 161 -4.87 6.45 -12.19
C LEU A 161 -4.55 5.69 -13.49
N GLU A 162 -4.47 6.37 -14.64
CA GLU A 162 -4.08 5.74 -15.90
C GLU A 162 -2.64 5.19 -15.85
N ILE A 163 -1.70 5.99 -15.32
CA ILE A 163 -0.32 5.56 -15.07
C ILE A 163 -0.30 4.35 -14.13
N SER A 164 -1.01 4.46 -13.01
CA SER A 164 -1.04 3.43 -11.98
C SER A 164 -1.62 2.12 -12.50
N ALA A 165 -2.72 2.17 -13.25
CA ALA A 165 -3.36 1.00 -13.84
C ALA A 165 -2.45 0.30 -14.85
N LYS A 166 -1.78 1.06 -15.71
CA LYS A 166 -0.83 0.52 -16.68
C LYS A 166 0.32 -0.22 -15.97
N ASN A 167 0.88 0.39 -14.93
CA ASN A 167 1.99 -0.19 -14.18
C ASN A 167 1.57 -1.43 -13.38
N LEU A 168 0.36 -1.43 -12.79
CA LEU A 168 -0.21 -2.59 -12.12
C LEU A 168 -0.39 -3.78 -13.08
N LEU A 169 -0.87 -3.52 -14.30
CA LEU A 169 -1.00 -4.56 -15.33
C LEU A 169 0.37 -5.12 -15.74
N ALA A 170 1.38 -4.27 -15.89
CA ALA A 170 2.75 -4.71 -16.17
C ALA A 170 3.30 -5.59 -15.03
N ALA A 171 3.09 -5.19 -13.78
CA ALA A 171 3.50 -5.98 -12.62
C ALA A 171 2.75 -7.32 -12.56
N ALA A 172 1.44 -7.35 -12.84
CA ALA A 172 0.66 -8.59 -12.91
C ALA A 172 1.14 -9.53 -14.03
N GLN A 173 1.57 -8.96 -15.17
CA GLN A 173 2.17 -9.73 -16.26
C GLN A 173 3.49 -10.37 -15.82
N THR A 174 4.38 -9.58 -15.23
CA THR A 174 5.67 -10.05 -14.68
C THR A 174 5.47 -11.06 -13.54
N ALA A 175 4.37 -10.95 -12.79
CA ALA A 175 3.98 -11.90 -11.76
C ALA A 175 3.48 -13.25 -12.32
N GLY A 176 3.11 -13.31 -13.60
CA GLY A 176 2.48 -14.49 -14.21
C GLY A 176 1.00 -14.65 -13.88
N LEU A 177 0.33 -13.56 -13.46
CA LEU A 177 -1.05 -13.57 -12.97
C LEU A 177 -2.08 -13.13 -14.03
N LEU A 178 -1.63 -12.66 -15.20
CA LEU A 178 -2.50 -12.37 -16.34
C LEU A 178 -2.67 -13.62 -17.22
N VAL A 179 -3.89 -14.18 -17.24
CA VAL A 179 -4.26 -15.27 -18.16
C VAL A 179 -4.86 -14.68 -19.44
N ALA A 180 -4.61 -15.32 -20.59
CA ALA A 180 -5.01 -14.83 -21.91
C ALA A 180 -6.54 -14.78 -22.10
N ALA A 181 -7.15 -13.67 -21.68
CA ALA A 181 -8.36 -13.06 -22.23
C ALA A 181 -8.68 -11.74 -21.51
N GLY A 182 -7.74 -10.78 -21.56
CA GLY A 182 -7.96 -9.32 -21.62
C GLY A 182 -9.01 -8.60 -20.77
N THR A 183 -9.69 -9.24 -19.82
CA THR A 183 -10.75 -8.65 -19.03
C THR A 183 -10.38 -8.79 -17.57
N LEU A 184 -9.57 -7.84 -17.13
CA LEU A 184 -9.53 -7.51 -15.74
C LEU A 184 -10.88 -6.86 -15.40
N VAL A 185 -11.63 -7.43 -14.45
CA VAL A 185 -12.91 -6.82 -14.03
C VAL A 185 -12.55 -5.67 -13.11
N ALA A 186 -12.14 -4.54 -13.70
CA ALA A 186 -11.95 -3.32 -12.96
C ALA A 186 -13.33 -2.80 -12.52
N ARG A 187 -13.69 -2.98 -11.25
CA ARG A 187 -14.82 -2.27 -10.65
C ARG A 187 -14.27 -1.00 -10.03
N ALA A 188 -14.17 0.07 -10.80
CA ALA A 188 -13.90 1.39 -10.24
C ALA A 188 -15.11 1.83 -9.40
N THR A 189 -15.11 1.56 -8.10
CA THR A 189 -15.97 2.29 -7.16
C THR A 189 -15.12 3.37 -6.51
N SER A 190 -15.35 4.63 -6.85
CA SER A 190 -14.76 5.74 -6.13
C SER A 190 -15.26 5.71 -4.69
N ALA A 191 -14.45 5.24 -3.75
CA ALA A 191 -14.69 5.49 -2.34
C ALA A 191 -14.16 6.90 -2.05
N TRP A 192 -15.05 7.88 -2.01
CA TRP A 192 -14.76 9.20 -1.45
C TRP A 192 -14.46 9.05 0.04
N VAL A 193 -13.19 8.87 0.38
CA VAL A 193 -12.71 9.20 1.73
C VAL A 193 -12.37 10.68 1.65
N GLY A 194 -13.00 11.53 2.46
CA GLY A 194 -13.02 13.01 2.37
C GLY A 194 -11.67 13.77 2.40
N LEU A 195 -10.57 13.11 2.06
CA LEU A 195 -9.20 13.60 1.96
C LEU A 195 -8.68 13.72 0.51
N GLY A 196 -9.49 13.41 -0.51
CA GLY A 196 -9.10 13.50 -1.93
C GLY A 196 -8.48 12.23 -2.52
N ILE A 197 -8.69 11.08 -1.89
CA ILE A 197 -8.12 9.78 -2.25
C ILE A 197 -9.05 9.05 -3.23
N TRP A 198 -8.48 8.48 -4.32
CA TRP A 198 -9.24 7.72 -5.33
C TRP A 198 -8.77 6.28 -5.42
N ALA A 199 -9.71 5.35 -5.34
CA ALA A 199 -9.46 3.92 -5.42
C ALA A 199 -10.04 3.28 -6.70
N VAL A 200 -9.25 2.45 -7.39
CA VAL A 200 -9.72 1.59 -8.50
C VAL A 200 -9.39 0.14 -8.17
N TYR A 201 -10.38 -0.75 -8.34
CA TYR A 201 -10.28 -2.15 -7.94
C TYR A 201 -9.95 -3.00 -9.15
N PHE A 202 -9.06 -3.97 -8.99
CA PHE A 202 -8.63 -4.91 -10.01
C PHE A 202 -8.95 -6.33 -9.55
N LYS A 203 -9.66 -7.09 -10.37
CA LYS A 203 -9.92 -8.53 -10.20
C LYS A 203 -9.43 -9.30 -11.42
#